data_AF-A0A8J7K3K9-F1
#
_entry.id   AF-A0A8J7K3K9-F1
#
_cell.length_a   1.000
_cell.length_b   1.000
_cell.length_c   1.000
_cell.angle_alpha   90.00
_cell.angle_beta   90.00
_cell.angle_gamma   90.00
#
_symmetry.space_group_name_H-M   'P 1'
#
loop_
_entity.id
_entity.type
_entity.pdbx_description
1 polymer ?
#
loop_
_entity_poly.entity_id
_entity_poly.type
_entity_poly.pdbx_seq_one_letter_code
_entity_poly.pdbx_strand_id
1 'polypeptide(L)' 'MSRSSISQTASRDLVEILDYFTNINIDAGERFIQEFEKKCKNIVTFPNMGRSYEDIAPFLRGLPIKISWDVRTPGL' A
#
# COMPACT_ATOMS: atom_id res chain seq x y z
N MET A 1 10.69 20.91 -0.08
CA MET A 1 10.04 19.75 0.55
C MET A 1 9.30 18.99 -0.53
N SER A 2 9.59 17.70 -0.70
CA SER A 2 8.92 16.86 -1.70
C SER A 2 7.52 16.49 -1.17
N ARG A 3 6.49 16.63 -2.01
CA ARG A 3 5.10 16.30 -1.66
C ARG A 3 4.69 15.07 -2.45
N SER A 4 4.19 14.03 -1.79
CA SER A 4 3.53 12.91 -2.47
C SER A 4 2.09 13.29 -2.83
N SER A 5 1.65 12.87 -4.01
CA SER A 5 0.26 12.95 -4.44
C SER A 5 -0.24 11.55 -4.82
N ILE A 6 -1.54 11.34 -4.66
CA ILE A 6 -2.23 10.12 -5.08
C ILE A 6 -3.18 10.52 -6.21
N SER A 7 -3.15 9.79 -7.33
CA SER A 7 -4.06 10.04 -8.44
C SER A 7 -5.49 9.66 -8.06
N GLN A 8 -6.48 10.23 -8.75
CA GLN A 8 -7.88 9.90 -8.46
C GLN A 8 -8.18 8.41 -8.67
N THR A 9 -7.57 7.76 -9.67
CA THR A 9 -7.68 6.32 -9.88
C THR A 9 -7.13 5.55 -8.68
N ALA A 10 -5.91 5.88 -8.23
CA ALA A 10 -5.31 5.21 -7.08
C ALA A 10 -6.12 5.42 -5.79
N SER A 11 -6.79 6.57 -5.62
CA SER A 11 -7.72 6.77 -4.50
C SER A 11 -8.94 5.86 -4.56
N ARG A 12 -9.48 5.59 -5.75
CA ARG A 12 -10.59 4.64 -5.92
C ARG A 12 -10.13 3.21 -5.64
N ASP A 13 -8.95 2.84 -6.14
CA ASP A 13 -8.36 1.52 -5.87
C ASP A 13 -8.21 1.28 -4.35
N LEU A 14 -7.80 2.30 -3.59
CA LEU A 14 -7.73 2.21 -2.12
C LEU A 14 -9.10 1.99 -1.48
N VAL A 15 -10.16 2.64 -1.97
CA VAL A 15 -11.53 2.42 -1.46
C VAL A 15 -11.98 1.00 -1.75
N GLU A 16 -11.77 0.50 -2.97
CA GLU A 16 -12.16 -0.87 -3.33
C GLU A 16 -11.41 -1.93 -2.50
N ILE A 17 -10.11 -1.72 -2.24
CA ILE A 17 -9.32 -2.59 -1.37
C ILE A 17 -9.87 -2.55 0.06
N LEU A 18 -10.19 -1.37 0.59
CA LEU A 18 -10.76 -1.24 1.93
C LEU A 18 -12.14 -1.90 2.05
N ASP A 19 -13.01 -1.70 1.06
CA ASP A 19 -14.33 -2.32 1.00
C ASP A 19 -14.23 -3.85 1.01
N TYR A 20 -13.23 -4.42 0.33
CA TYR A 20 -12.92 -5.85 0.42
C TYR A 20 -12.61 -6.28 1.86
N PHE A 21 -11.78 -5.53 2.60
CA PHE A 21 -11.46 -5.85 3.98
C PHE A 21 -12.65 -5.73 4.94
N THR A 22 -13.56 -4.78 4.71
CA THR A 22 -14.74 -4.61 5.59
C THR A 22 -15.62 -5.87 5.69
N ASN A 23 -15.63 -6.68 4.63
CA ASN A 23 -16.40 -7.93 4.56
C ASN A 23 -15.66 -9.15 5.12
N ILE A 24 -14.36 -9.04 5.40
CA ILE A 24 -13.49 -10.20 5.70
C ILE A 24 -12.77 -10.03 7.03
N ASN A 25 -12.02 -8.94 7.19
CA ASN A 25 -11.21 -8.68 8.37
C ASN A 25 -10.82 -7.20 8.43
N ILE A 26 -11.48 -6.45 9.32
CA ILE A 26 -11.24 -5.01 9.51
C ILE A 26 -9.81 -4.75 10.00
N ASP A 27 -9.30 -5.55 10.94
CA ASP A 27 -7.93 -5.39 11.48
C ASP A 27 -6.86 -5.54 10.38
N ALA A 28 -7.08 -6.44 9.42
CA ALA A 28 -6.20 -6.60 8.28
C ALA A 28 -6.24 -5.37 7.35
N GLY A 29 -7.43 -4.77 7.18
CA GLY A 29 -7.61 -3.51 6.46
C GLY A 29 -6.89 -2.33 7.13
N GLU A 30 -6.97 -2.22 8.46
CA GLU A 30 -6.23 -1.18 9.20
C GLU A 30 -4.72 -1.34 9.04
N ARG A 31 -4.20 -2.56 9.16
CA ARG A 31 -2.77 -2.85 8.94
C ARG A 31 -2.32 -2.53 7.52
N PHE A 32 -3.17 -2.79 6.53
CA PHE A 32 -2.91 -2.41 5.14
C PHE A 32 -2.70 -0.90 5.01
N ILE A 33 -3.60 -0.08 5.56
CA ILE A 33 -3.50 1.38 5.50
C ILE A 33 -2.26 1.89 6.22
N GLN A 34 -1.94 1.37 7.40
CA GLN A 34 -0.75 1.75 8.14
C GLN A 34 0.53 1.48 7.34
N GLU A 35 0.65 0.31 6.72
CA GLU A 35 1.82 -0.01 5.90
C GLU A 35 1.82 0.79 4.58
N PHE A 36 0.67 1.03 3.96
CA PHE A 36 0.55 1.90 2.78
C PHE A 36 1.07 3.32 3.08
N GLU A 37 0.57 3.96 4.15
CA GLU A 37 1.01 5.30 4.56
C GLU A 37 2.50 5.38 4.85
N LYS A 38 3.03 4.36 5.53
CA LYS A 38 4.46 4.24 5.81
C LYS A 38 5.28 4.16 4.53
N LYS A 39 4.81 3.45 3.49
CA LYS A 39 5.46 3.46 2.18
C LYS A 39 5.43 4.85 1.54
N CYS A 40 4.29 5.54 1.57
CA CYS A 40 4.20 6.91 1.04
C CYS A 40 5.19 7.85 1.72
N LYS A 41 5.31 7.80 3.06
CA LYS A 41 6.29 8.58 3.83
C LYS A 41 7.73 8.25 3.42
N ASN A 42 8.04 6.97 3.24
CA ASN A 42 9.38 6.54 2.83
C ASN A 42 9.75 6.99 1.42
N ILE A 43 8.81 7.01 0.46
CA ILE A 43 9.07 7.44 -0.92
C ILE A 43 9.46 8.93 -0.96
N VAL A 44 8.83 9.76 -0.12
CA VAL A 44 9.17 11.19 -0.02
C VAL A 44 10.63 11.38 0.40
N THR A 45 11.14 10.52 1.29
CA THR A 45 12.51 10.55 1.79
C THR A 45 13.50 9.84 0.87
N PHE A 46 13.09 8.73 0.23
CA PHE A 46 13.91 7.85 -0.57
C PHE A 46 13.25 7.59 -1.94
N PRO A 47 13.22 8.57 -2.86
CA PRO A 47 12.43 8.49 -4.09
C PRO A 47 12.87 7.37 -5.05
N ASN A 48 14.11 6.89 -4.93
CA ASN A 48 14.65 5.79 -5.74
C ASN A 48 14.43 4.40 -5.12
N MET A 49 13.66 4.28 -4.03
CA MET A 49 13.35 2.99 -3.42
C MET A 49 12.43 2.13 -4.29
N GLY A 50 12.48 0.82 -4.08
CA GLY A 50 11.65 -0.14 -4.82
C GLY A 50 12.28 -0.61 -6.13
N ARG A 51 11.61 -1.57 -6.77
CA ARG A 51 12.06 -2.14 -8.03
C ARG A 51 11.73 -1.17 -9.17
N SER A 52 12.71 -0.87 -10.02
CA SER A 52 12.49 -0.15 -11.27
C SER A 52 11.75 -1.04 -12.27
N TYR A 53 10.80 -0.45 -12.98
CA TYR A 53 10.07 -1.02 -14.11
C TYR A 53 10.16 -0.07 -15.31
N GLU A 54 11.34 0.50 -15.54
CA GLU A 54 11.61 1.41 -16.67
C GLU A 54 11.36 0.76 -18.04
N ASP A 55 11.43 -0.57 -18.12
CA ASP A 55 11.05 -1.34 -19.30
C ASP A 55 9.54 -1.23 -19.65
N ILE A 56 8.69 -0.85 -18.68
CA ILE A 56 7.25 -0.64 -18.86
C ILE A 56 6.96 0.85 -19.09
N ALA A 57 7.50 1.72 -18.24
CA ALA A 57 7.36 3.17 -18.38
C ALA A 57 8.50 3.92 -17.66
N PRO A 58 8.97 5.07 -18.20
CA PRO A 58 10.00 5.87 -17.57
C PRO A 58 9.64 6.21 -16.12
N PHE A 59 10.62 6.07 -15.22
CA PHE A 59 10.50 6.37 -13.78
C PHE A 59 9.50 5.51 -13.00
N LEU A 60 8.90 4.48 -13.61
CA LEU A 60 7.97 3.59 -12.93
C LEU A 60 8.72 2.73 -11.90
N ARG A 61 8.21 2.73 -10.67
CA ARG A 61 8.75 1.93 -9.58
C ARG A 61 7.63 1.20 -8.86
N GLY A 62 7.88 -0.06 -8.49
CA GLY A 62 6.95 -0.85 -7.69
C GLY A 62 7.46 -1.09 -6.28
N LEU A 63 6.53 -0.99 -5.34
CA LEU A 63 6.78 -1.14 -3.91
C LEU A 63 5.77 -2.12 -3.32
N PRO A 64 6.20 -3.33 -2.93
CA PRO A 64 5.29 -4.28 -2.33
C PRO A 64 4.88 -3.80 -0.93
N ILE A 65 3.58 -3.88 -0.67
CA ILE A 65 3.01 -3.73 0.66
C ILE A 65 2.87 -5.14 1.22
N LYS A 66 3.61 -5.43 2.28
CA LYS A 66 3.51 -6.70 2.99
C LYS A 66 2.48 -6.53 4.10
N ILE A 67 1.36 -7.21 3.96
CA ILE A 67 0.40 -7.39 5.04
C ILE A 67 0.52 -8.81 5.57
N SER A 68 0.61 -8.94 6.89
CA SER A 68 0.50 -10.24 7.53
C SER A 68 -0.98 -10.58 7.63
N TRP A 69 -1.40 -11.61 6.91
CA TRP A 69 -2.73 -12.20 6.99
C TRP A 69 -2.88 -13.13 8.19
N ASP A 70 -2.08 -12.93 9.24
CA ASP A 70 -2.16 -13.73 10.46
C ASP A 70 -3.51 -13.43 11.14
N VAL A 71 -4.54 -14.09 10.62
CA VAL A 71 -5.70 -14.51 11.37
C VAL A 71 -5.12 -15.32 12.51
N ARG A 72 -4.89 -14.68 13.65
CA ARG A 72 -4.87 -15.40 14.92
C ARG A 72 -6.13 -16.25 14.89
N THR A 73 -6.02 -17.54 14.62
CA THR A 73 -6.99 -18.51 15.10
C THR A 73 -6.93 -18.37 16.61
N PRO A 74 -7.93 -17.77 17.26
CA PRO A 74 -7.97 -17.78 18.71
C PRO A 74 -8.30 -19.22 19.09
N GLY A 75 -7.28 -19.98 19.51
CA GLY A 75 -7.46 -21.29 20.16
C GLY A 75 -7.69 -22.49 19.23
N LEU A 76 -6.63 -22.94 18.56
CA LEU A 76 -6.39 -24.38 18.40
C LEU A 76 -5.15 -24.76 19.21
#